data_AF-A0A2T2RFA1-F1
#
_entry.id   AF-A0A2T2RFA1-F1
#
_cell.length_a   1.000
_cell.length_b   1.000
_cell.length_c   1.000
_cell.angle_alpha   90.00
_cell.angle_beta   90.00
_cell.angle_gamma   90.00
#
_symmetry.space_group_name_H-M   'P 1'
#
loop_
_entity.id
_entity.type
_entity.pdbx_description
1 polymer ?
#
loop_
_entity_poly.entity_id
_entity_poly.type
_entity_poly.pdbx_seq_one_letter_code
_entity_poly.pdbx_strand_id
1 'polypeptide(L)'
;MIFLRLAAGLAVGFWGLSKLLFVQNWVQPYQMFYGQLPISGTLLVYLLGIVQIAIALAIIFEFYRKPATWIAVIFSVVNLISSITTVLKPENPIAANPAPWSIKLIWFFFDPLAILILLISVGLMPRTSGKTASESDQMVASE
;
A
#
# COMPACT_ATOMS: atom_id res chain seq x y z
N MET A 1 -4.62 4.15 -19.11
CA MET A 1 -5.15 3.38 -17.96
C MET A 1 -4.09 2.47 -17.34
N ILE A 2 -3.32 1.72 -18.14
CA ILE A 2 -2.28 0.82 -17.60
C ILE A 2 -1.20 1.54 -16.78
N PHE A 3 -0.79 2.75 -17.19
CA PHE A 3 0.22 3.54 -16.46
C PHE A 3 -0.19 3.89 -15.02
N LEU A 4 -1.46 4.23 -14.77
CA LEU A 4 -1.89 4.57 -13.41
C LEU A 4 -1.91 3.35 -12.50
N ARG A 5 -2.33 2.19 -13.06
CA ARG A 5 -2.29 0.91 -12.34
C ARG A 5 -0.86 0.50 -12.01
N LEU A 6 0.04 0.59 -12.98
CA LEU A 6 1.46 0.30 -12.77
C LEU A 6 2.05 1.24 -11.73
N ALA A 7 1.77 2.54 -11.80
CA ALA A 7 2.22 3.52 -10.81
C ALA A 7 1.70 3.18 -9.40
N ALA A 8 0.41 2.90 -9.24
CA ALA A 8 -0.17 2.55 -7.95
C ALA A 8 0.43 1.24 -7.40
N GLY A 9 0.53 0.21 -8.23
CA GLY A 9 1.12 -1.07 -7.85
C GLY A 9 2.59 -0.93 -7.47
N LEU A 10 3.40 -0.23 -8.28
CA LEU A 10 4.80 0.02 -7.98
C LEU A 10 4.97 0.85 -6.71
N ALA A 11 4.14 1.87 -6.47
CA ALA A 11 4.20 2.68 -5.26
C ALA A 11 3.92 1.83 -4.00
N VAL A 12 2.89 0.98 -4.02
CA VAL A 12 2.64 0.01 -2.93
C VAL A 12 3.80 -0.97 -2.79
N GLY A 13 4.34 -1.46 -3.91
CA GLY A 13 5.44 -2.43 -3.93
C GLY A 13 6.73 -1.87 -3.33
N PHE A 14 7.12 -0.65 -3.71
CA PHE A 14 8.28 0.03 -3.14
C PHE A 14 8.07 0.40 -1.68
N TRP A 15 6.85 0.78 -1.29
CA TRP A 15 6.53 1.01 0.11
C TRP A 15 6.64 -0.28 0.95
N GLY A 16 6.23 -1.43 0.40
CA GLY A 16 6.45 -2.75 1.01
C GLY A 16 7.92 -3.13 1.06
N LEU A 17 8.65 -2.96 -0.05
CA LEU A 17 10.08 -3.26 -0.13
C LEU A 17 10.91 -2.42 0.85
N SER A 18 10.55 -1.15 1.05
CA SER A 18 11.22 -0.27 2.03
C SER A 18 11.18 -0.84 3.44
N LYS A 19 10.12 -1.60 3.80
CA LYS A 19 10.00 -2.27 5.09
C LYS A 19 10.96 -3.44 5.23
N LEU A 20 11.27 -4.11 4.13
CA LEU A 20 12.21 -5.23 4.10
C LEU A 20 13.67 -4.77 4.09
N LEU A 21 13.96 -3.64 3.43
CA LEU A 21 15.32 -3.09 3.31
C LEU A 21 15.73 -2.26 4.54
N PHE A 22 14.79 -1.52 5.12
CA PHE A 22 15.05 -0.58 6.21
C PHE A 22 14.31 -0.96 7.49
N VAL A 23 14.21 -2.26 7.80
CA VAL A 23 13.39 -2.82 8.90
C VAL A 23 13.54 -2.03 10.20
N GLN A 24 14.78 -1.71 10.60
CA GLN A 24 15.08 -1.01 11.84
C GLN A 24 14.42 0.38 11.95
N ASN A 25 14.18 1.05 10.82
CA ASN A 25 13.47 2.32 10.77
C ASN A 25 11.96 2.18 10.97
N TRP A 26 11.41 0.99 10.76
CA TRP A 26 9.96 0.76 10.78
C TRP A 26 9.49 0.09 12.08
N VAL A 27 10.35 -0.69 12.75
CA VAL A 27 9.98 -1.50 13.91
C VAL A 27 9.33 -0.68 15.01
N GLN A 28 10.00 0.36 15.51
CA GLN A 28 9.48 1.13 16.64
C GLN A 28 8.16 1.87 16.29
N PRO A 29 8.05 2.60 15.16
CA PRO A 29 6.76 3.19 14.77
C PRO A 29 5.64 2.15 14.63
N TYR A 30 5.90 1.01 13.98
CA TYR A 30 4.87 0.02 13.70
C TYR A 30 4.46 -0.79 14.95
N GLN A 31 5.37 -1.01 15.91
CA GLN A 31 4.99 -1.56 17.22
C GLN A 31 3.99 -0.69 17.94
N MET A 32 4.09 0.63 17.79
CA MET A 32 3.16 1.57 18.42
C MET A 32 1.86 1.72 17.62
N PHE A 33 1.92 1.70 16.28
CA PHE A 33 0.75 1.78 15.41
C PHE A 33 -0.21 0.61 15.64
N TYR A 34 0.35 -0.59 15.80
CA TYR A 34 -0.39 -1.85 15.97
C TYR A 34 -0.30 -2.39 17.39
N GLY A 35 -0.02 -1.50 18.37
CA GLY A 35 0.21 -1.86 19.76
C GLY A 35 -0.81 -2.87 20.28
N GLN A 36 -0.31 -3.88 21.00
CA GLN A 36 -1.03 -5.03 21.60
C GLN A 36 -1.11 -6.32 20.77
N LEU A 37 -0.56 -6.38 19.55
CA LEU A 37 -0.42 -7.68 18.88
C LEU A 37 0.64 -8.54 19.59
N PRO A 38 0.40 -9.84 19.85
CA PRO A 38 1.35 -10.77 20.48
C PRO A 38 2.44 -11.22 19.48
N ILE A 39 2.99 -10.28 18.71
CA ILE A 39 3.94 -10.51 17.63
C ILE A 39 5.09 -9.51 17.79
N SER A 40 6.33 -9.93 17.56
CA SER A 40 7.47 -9.02 17.60
C SER A 40 7.35 -7.95 16.50
N GLY A 41 7.82 -6.72 16.80
CA GLY A 41 7.77 -5.61 15.85
C GLY A 41 8.50 -5.90 14.54
N THR A 42 9.65 -6.57 14.65
CA THR A 42 10.44 -7.03 13.51
C THR A 42 9.64 -7.98 12.62
N LEU A 43 8.97 -8.98 13.21
CA LEU A 43 8.16 -9.92 12.44
C LEU A 43 6.95 -9.22 11.81
N LEU A 44 6.29 -8.32 12.54
CA LEU A 44 5.19 -7.50 12.01
C LEU A 44 5.62 -6.70 10.77
N VAL A 45 6.75 -5.99 10.83
CA VAL A 45 7.26 -5.19 9.70
C VAL A 45 7.57 -6.06 8.50
N TYR A 46 8.19 -7.23 8.69
CA TYR A 46 8.44 -8.18 7.59
C TYR A 46 7.15 -8.68 6.95
N LEU A 47 6.18 -9.11 7.76
CA LEU A 47 4.88 -9.58 7.25
C LEU A 47 4.17 -8.49 6.45
N LEU A 48 4.16 -7.25 6.95
CA LEU A 48 3.55 -6.12 6.26
C LEU A 48 4.26 -5.82 4.94
N GLY A 49 5.60 -5.85 4.91
CA GLY A 49 6.36 -5.67 3.68
C GLY A 49 6.03 -6.72 2.62
N ILE A 50 6.01 -8.00 3.02
CA ILE A 50 5.68 -9.13 2.13
C ILE A 50 4.24 -9.02 1.60
N VAL A 51 3.27 -8.75 2.48
CA VAL A 51 1.86 -8.61 2.11
C VAL A 51 1.67 -7.44 1.14
N GLN A 52 2.33 -6.30 1.37
CA GLN A 52 2.25 -5.15 0.47
C GLN A 52 2.83 -5.47 -0.91
N ILE A 53 3.93 -6.21 -1.00
CA ILE A 53 4.48 -6.67 -2.27
C ILE A 53 3.50 -7.61 -2.99
N ALA A 54 2.89 -8.56 -2.28
CA ALA A 54 1.89 -9.44 -2.88
C ALA A 54 0.67 -8.66 -3.43
N ILE A 55 0.19 -7.66 -2.69
CA ILE A 55 -0.89 -6.76 -3.12
C ILE A 55 -0.46 -5.94 -4.34
N ALA A 56 0.76 -5.42 -4.35
CA ALA A 56 1.31 -4.69 -5.50
C ALA A 56 1.31 -5.53 -6.78
N LEU A 57 1.76 -6.79 -6.70
CA LEU A 57 1.76 -7.70 -7.84
C LEU A 57 0.33 -8.02 -8.30
N ALA A 58 -0.61 -8.22 -7.38
CA ALA A 58 -2.03 -8.40 -7.68
C ALA A 58 -2.63 -7.20 -8.44
N ILE A 59 -2.24 -5.97 -8.06
CA ILE A 59 -2.65 -4.75 -8.78
C ILE A 59 -2.00 -4.68 -10.16
N ILE A 60 -0.68 -4.94 -10.27
CA ILE A 60 0.09 -4.86 -11.53
C ILE A 60 -0.44 -5.83 -12.58
N PHE A 61 -0.61 -7.10 -12.21
CA PHE A 61 -1.04 -8.20 -13.08
C PHE A 61 -2.56 -8.35 -13.20
N GLU A 62 -3.33 -7.44 -12.62
CA GLU A 62 -4.80 -7.47 -12.59
C GLU A 62 -5.45 -8.67 -11.88
N PHE A 63 -4.69 -9.47 -11.14
CA PHE A 63 -5.23 -10.57 -10.34
C PHE A 63 -6.01 -10.02 -9.13
N TYR A 64 -7.34 -10.13 -9.14
CA TYR A 64 -8.21 -9.53 -8.12
C TYR A 64 -7.93 -8.02 -7.87
N ARG A 65 -7.63 -7.27 -8.95
CA ARG A 65 -7.24 -5.85 -8.91
C ARG A 65 -8.05 -4.99 -7.93
N LYS A 66 -9.39 -5.02 -8.04
CA LYS A 66 -10.28 -4.16 -7.23
C LYS A 66 -10.19 -4.49 -5.74
N PRO A 67 -10.39 -5.75 -5.29
CA PRO A 67 -10.14 -6.14 -3.90
C PRO A 67 -8.73 -5.76 -3.41
N ALA A 68 -7.69 -6.09 -4.18
CA ALA A 68 -6.30 -5.79 -3.81
C ALA A 68 -6.07 -4.29 -3.61
N THR A 69 -6.62 -3.46 -4.50
CA THR A 69 -6.54 -2.00 -4.41
C THR A 69 -7.22 -1.48 -3.14
N TRP A 70 -8.43 -1.95 -2.83
CA TRP A 70 -9.15 -1.51 -1.63
C TRP A 70 -8.49 -1.95 -0.33
N ILE A 71 -7.88 -3.14 -0.31
CA ILE A 71 -7.05 -3.58 0.82
C ILE A 71 -5.85 -2.62 1.00
N ALA A 72 -5.14 -2.27 -0.08
CA ALA A 72 -4.04 -1.31 -0.01
C ALA A 72 -4.49 0.10 0.43
N VAL A 73 -5.71 0.53 0.04
CA VAL A 73 -6.32 1.78 0.53
C VAL A 73 -6.44 1.74 2.05
N ILE A 74 -6.98 0.65 2.60
CA ILE A 74 -7.12 0.49 4.06
C ILE A 74 -5.75 0.58 4.75
N PHE A 75 -4.72 -0.11 4.24
CA PHE A 75 -3.36 0.00 4.78
C PHE A 75 -2.85 1.44 4.77
N SER A 76 -3.08 2.17 3.68
CA SER A 76 -2.63 3.56 3.53
C SER A 76 -3.35 4.49 4.50
N VAL A 77 -4.66 4.33 4.65
CA VAL A 77 -5.49 5.11 5.61
C VAL A 77 -5.07 4.82 7.05
N VAL A 78 -4.95 3.54 7.42
CA VAL A 78 -4.53 3.14 8.77
C VAL A 78 -3.15 3.73 9.08
N ASN A 79 -2.19 3.60 8.18
CA ASN A 79 -0.86 4.16 8.38
C ASN A 79 -0.87 5.69 8.52
N LEU A 80 -1.68 6.39 7.71
CA LEU A 80 -1.79 7.86 7.78
C LEU A 80 -2.41 8.31 9.11
N ILE A 81 -3.51 7.69 9.53
CA ILE A 81 -4.16 7.96 10.82
C ILE A 81 -3.20 7.65 11.97
N SER A 82 -2.54 6.50 11.95
CA SER A 82 -1.56 6.13 12.97
C SER A 82 -0.40 7.13 13.01
N SER A 83 0.07 7.62 11.86
CA SER A 83 1.15 8.61 11.81
C SER A 83 0.73 9.95 12.39
N ILE A 84 -0.47 10.45 12.05
CA ILE A 84 -1.04 11.69 12.61
C ILE A 84 -1.25 11.57 14.12
N THR A 85 -1.84 10.47 14.58
CA THR A 85 -2.11 10.28 16.01
C THR A 85 -0.83 10.10 16.82
N THR A 86 0.20 9.49 16.23
CA THR A 86 1.47 9.21 16.91
C THR A 86 2.39 10.42 16.95
N VAL A 87 2.39 11.28 15.93
CA VAL A 87 3.23 12.50 15.93
C VAL A 87 2.79 13.50 17.01
N LEU A 88 1.53 13.43 17.43
CA LEU A 88 0.96 14.26 18.50
C LEU A 88 1.24 13.71 19.91
N LYS A 89 1.82 12.52 20.04
CA LYS A 89 2.12 11.91 21.34
C LYS A 89 3.49 12.33 21.87
N PRO A 90 3.67 12.47 23.19
CA PRO A 90 4.97 12.83 23.79
C PRO A 90 6.10 11.86 23.45
N GLU A 91 5.81 10.56 23.40
CA GLU A 91 6.78 9.50 23.09
C GLU A 91 7.08 9.29 21.60
N ASN A 92 6.53 10.14 20.72
CA ASN A 92 6.62 10.15 19.25
C ASN A 92 7.74 9.24 18.65
N PRO A 93 7.46 7.96 18.33
CA PRO A 93 8.44 7.05 17.72
C PRO A 93 8.85 7.46 16.32
N ILE A 94 8.09 8.33 15.63
CA ILE A 94 8.53 8.92 14.36
C ILE A 94 9.70 9.86 14.64
N ALA A 95 9.64 10.68 15.70
CA ALA A 95 10.75 11.53 16.12
C ALA A 95 11.99 10.72 16.55
N ALA A 96 11.81 9.55 17.16
CA ALA A 96 12.90 8.65 17.54
C ALA A 96 13.52 7.85 16.37
N ASN A 97 12.87 7.80 15.20
CA ASN A 97 13.39 7.12 14.02
C ASN A 97 14.77 7.69 13.62
N PRO A 98 15.78 6.85 13.31
CA PRO A 98 17.13 7.34 12.97
C PRO A 98 17.23 8.03 11.60
N ALA A 99 16.21 7.96 10.75
CA ALA A 99 16.20 8.66 9.46
C ALA A 99 16.18 10.19 9.62
N PRO A 100 16.66 10.97 8.64
CA PRO A 100 16.50 12.42 8.63
C PRO A 100 15.02 12.85 8.64
N TRP A 101 14.69 14.01 9.23
CA TRP A 101 13.30 14.49 9.37
C TRP A 101 12.54 14.60 8.04
N SER A 102 13.21 15.03 6.96
CA SER A 102 12.62 15.07 5.62
C SER A 102 12.17 13.70 5.15
N ILE A 103 12.98 12.67 5.37
CA ILE A 103 12.67 11.28 5.01
C ILE A 103 11.52 10.73 5.84
N LYS A 104 11.46 11.07 7.14
CA LYS A 104 10.33 10.69 8.00
C LYS A 104 9.01 11.28 7.49
N LEU A 105 9.01 12.56 7.13
CA LEU A 105 7.81 13.20 6.59
C LEU A 105 7.33 12.51 5.30
N ILE A 106 8.27 12.14 4.44
CA ILE A 106 7.97 11.38 3.23
C ILE A 106 7.37 10.01 3.59
N TRP A 107 8.06 9.20 4.38
CA TRP A 107 7.66 7.82 4.69
C TRP A 107 6.35 7.68 5.46
N PHE A 108 6.07 8.59 6.39
CA PHE A 108 4.92 8.47 7.30
C PHE A 108 3.71 9.30 6.86
N PHE A 109 3.90 10.33 6.02
CA PHE A 109 2.81 11.23 5.62
C PHE A 109 2.63 11.31 4.11
N PHE A 110 3.67 11.67 3.36
CA PHE A 110 3.51 11.90 1.91
C PHE A 110 3.36 10.61 1.10
N ASP A 111 4.16 9.57 1.39
CA ASP A 111 4.06 8.28 0.69
C ASP A 111 2.67 7.65 0.90
N PRO A 112 2.14 7.49 2.13
CA PRO A 112 0.81 6.93 2.33
C PRO A 112 -0.29 7.79 1.68
N LEU A 113 -0.15 9.12 1.69
CA LEU A 113 -1.12 10.02 1.06
C LEU A 113 -1.10 9.91 -0.47
N ALA A 114 0.09 9.93 -1.09
CA ALA A 114 0.23 9.79 -2.53
C ALA A 114 -0.23 8.40 -3.01
N ILE A 115 0.15 7.34 -2.29
CA ILE A 115 -0.31 5.97 -2.54
C ILE A 115 -1.83 5.89 -2.42
N LEU A 116 -2.43 6.49 -1.38
CA LEU A 116 -3.89 6.53 -1.21
C LEU A 116 -4.61 7.16 -2.41
N ILE A 117 -4.14 8.31 -2.89
CA ILE A 117 -4.72 9.01 -4.05
C ILE A 117 -4.63 8.14 -5.31
N LEU A 118 -3.47 7.53 -5.55
CA LEU A 118 -3.26 6.62 -6.68
C LEU A 118 -4.20 5.40 -6.61
N LEU A 119 -4.33 4.81 -5.42
CA LEU A 119 -5.17 3.63 -5.21
C LEU A 119 -6.66 3.93 -5.34
N ILE A 120 -7.16 5.03 -4.79
CA ILE A 120 -8.56 5.44 -4.99
C ILE A 120 -8.85 5.60 -6.49
N SER A 121 -7.93 6.27 -7.20
CA SER A 121 -8.05 6.46 -8.64
C SER A 121 -8.12 5.12 -9.39
N VAL A 122 -7.29 4.13 -9.02
CA VAL A 122 -7.31 2.78 -9.62
C VAL A 122 -8.54 1.97 -9.20
N GLY A 123 -9.01 2.13 -7.95
CA GLY A 123 -10.16 1.42 -7.41
C GLY A 123 -11.47 1.79 -8.11
N LEU A 124 -11.59 3.07 -8.51
CA LEU A 124 -12.72 3.61 -9.25
C LEU A 124 -12.68 3.29 -10.76
N MET A 125 -11.56 2.80 -11.30
CA MET A 125 -11.46 2.48 -12.72
C MET A 125 -12.31 1.27 -13.12
N PRO A 126 -12.92 1.29 -14.33
CA PRO A 126 -13.62 0.14 -14.90
C PRO A 126 -12.66 -1.04 -15.16
N ARG A 127 -13.18 -2.27 -15.18
CA ARG A 127 -12.38 -3.47 -15.49
C ARG A 127 -12.00 -3.46 -16.96
N THR A 128 -10.72 -3.71 -17.24
CA THR A 128 -10.16 -3.75 -18.60
C THR A 128 -10.52 -5.04 -19.36
N SER A 129 -10.96 -6.08 -18.63
CA SER A 129 -11.32 -7.41 -19.16
C SER A 129 -12.63 -7.49 -19.95
N GLY A 130 -13.36 -6.39 -20.15
CA GLY A 130 -14.66 -6.40 -20.83
C GLY A 130 -14.60 -6.40 -22.36
N LYS A 131 -13.42 -6.23 -22.96
CA LYS A 131 -13.32 -6.13 -24.43
C LYS A 131 -13.26 -7.48 -25.15
N THR A 132 -12.64 -8.50 -24.55
CA THR A 132 -12.48 -9.81 -25.22
C THR A 132 -13.73 -10.70 -25.15
N ALA A 133 -14.58 -10.56 -24.12
CA ALA A 133 -15.84 -11.30 -24.05
C ALA A 133 -16.91 -10.76 -25.01
N SER A 134 -16.89 -9.45 -25.28
CA SER A 134 -17.85 -8.82 -26.19
C SER A 134 -17.59 -9.15 -27.67
N GLU A 135 -16.33 -9.39 -28.06
CA GLU A 135 -15.98 -9.79 -29.43
C GLU A 135 -16.31 -11.26 -29.71
N SER A 136 -16.15 -12.15 -28.72
CA SER A 136 -16.55 -13.56 -28.87
C SER A 136 -18.07 -13.73 -28.97
N ASP A 137 -18.85 -12.98 -28.18
CA ASP A 137 -20.32 -13.05 -28.25
C ASP A 137 -20.88 -12.46 -29.56
N GLN A 138 -20.20 -11.46 -30.14
CA GLN A 138 -20.58 -10.89 -31.43
C GLN A 138 -20.27 -11.82 -32.61
N MET A 139 -19.22 -12.63 -32.55
CA MET A 139 -18.91 -13.60 -33.60
C MET A 139 -19.87 -14.81 -33.58
N VAL A 140 -20.30 -15.27 -32.39
CA VAL A 140 -21.25 -16.38 -32.25
C VAL A 140 -22.68 -15.97 -32.63
N ALA A 141 -23.06 -14.71 -32.45
CA ALA A 141 -24.37 -14.19 -32.86
C ALA A 141 -24.48 -13.89 -34.37
N SER A 142 -23.39 -14.04 -35.13
CA SER A 142 -23.33 -13.79 -36.58
C SER A 142 -23.26 -15.05 -37.45
N GLU A 143 -23.36 -16.24 -36.84
CA GLU A 143 -23.54 -17.54 -37.51
C GLU A 143 -25.00 -18.00 -37.45
#